data_AF-A0A357D0R0-F1
#
_entry.id   AF-A0A357D0R0-F1
#
_cell.length_a   1.000
_cell.length_b   1.000
_cell.length_c   1.000
_cell.angle_alpha   90.00
_cell.angle_beta   90.00
_cell.angle_gamma   90.00
#
_symmetry.space_group_name_H-M   'P 1'
#
loop_
_entity.id
_entity.type
_entity.pdbx_description
1 polymer ?
#
loop_
_entity_poly.entity_id
_entity_poly.type
_entity_poly.pdbx_seq_one_letter_code
_entity_poly.pdbx_strand_id
1 'polypeptide(L)' 'MTSEEKQELSEFRKIQRFFSKNINSDHWDFIAEKLSDAHLSIISQIMKADEPKKVNWLVLRNAYYVIDRIKELKKGE' A
#
# COMPACT_ATOMS: atom_id res chain seq x y z
N MET A 1 16.75 0.14 -18.28
CA MET A 1 15.68 0.72 -17.45
C MET A 1 15.64 2.22 -17.68
N THR A 2 14.53 2.72 -18.23
CA THR A 2 14.33 4.15 -18.53
C THR A 2 14.21 4.97 -17.25
N SER A 3 14.25 6.30 -17.37
CA SER A 3 14.03 7.20 -16.22
C SER A 3 12.62 7.03 -15.62
N GLU A 4 11.62 6.79 -16.47
CA GLU A 4 10.23 6.52 -16.05
C GLU A 4 10.12 5.20 -15.28
N GLU A 5 10.70 4.11 -15.80
CA GLU A 5 10.70 2.82 -15.12
C GLU A 5 11.40 2.88 -13.74
N LYS A 6 12.46 3.70 -13.61
CA LYS A 6 13.12 3.97 -12.32
C LYS A 6 12.20 4.69 -11.35
N GLN A 7 11.44 5.67 -11.85
CA GLN A 7 10.49 6.44 -11.04
C GLN A 7 9.33 5.56 -10.56
N GLU A 8 8.72 4.77 -11.45
CA GLU A 8 7.66 3.82 -11.12
C GLU A 8 8.11 2.80 -10.06
N LEU A 9 9.30 2.22 -10.23
CA LEU A 9 9.87 1.29 -9.27
C LEU A 9 10.08 1.96 -7.90
N SER A 10 10.57 3.20 -7.88
CA SER A 10 10.77 3.97 -6.65
C SER A 10 9.45 4.20 -5.91
N GLU A 11 8.41 4.64 -6.61
CA GLU A 11 7.07 4.86 -6.04
C GLU A 11 6.47 3.55 -5.52
N PHE A 12 6.52 2.49 -6.30
CA PHE A 12 6.06 1.17 -5.88
C PHE A 12 6.75 0.70 -4.59
N ARG A 13 8.08 0.85 -4.52
CA ARG A 13 8.86 0.50 -3.31
C ARG A 13 8.54 1.41 -2.12
N LYS A 14 8.13 2.66 -2.33
CA LYS A 14 7.66 3.53 -1.23
C LYS A 14 6.33 3.03 -0.67
N ILE A 15 5.38 2.65 -1.54
CA ILE A 15 4.08 2.09 -1.13
C ILE A 15 4.29 0.79 -0.35
N GLN A 16 5.09 -0.15 -0.88
CA GLN A 16 5.38 -1.42 -0.19
C GLN A 16 6.00 -1.20 1.19
N ARG A 17 6.97 -0.27 1.30
CA ARG A 17 7.59 0.07 2.59
C ARG A 17 6.57 0.64 3.57
N PHE A 18 5.65 1.48 3.11
CA PHE A 18 4.59 2.03 3.96
C PHE A 18 3.67 0.92 4.48
N PHE A 19 3.17 0.04 3.61
CA PHE A 19 2.30 -1.07 4.04
C PHE A 19 3.04 -2.02 4.96
N SER A 20 4.25 -2.45 4.61
CA SER A 20 5.08 -3.32 5.47
C SER A 20 5.29 -2.73 6.87
N LYS A 21 5.59 -1.43 6.97
CA LYS A 21 5.77 -0.76 8.28
C LYS A 21 4.49 -0.79 9.13
N ASN A 22 3.32 -0.62 8.52
CA ASN A 22 2.06 -0.61 9.27
C ASN A 22 1.58 -2.03 9.61
N ILE A 23 1.74 -3.00 8.70
CA ILE A 23 1.39 -4.41 8.94
C ILE A 23 2.19 -4.97 10.12
N ASN A 24 3.46 -4.59 10.25
CA ASN A 24 4.33 -5.04 11.33
C ASN A 24 4.28 -4.15 12.59
N SER A 25 3.29 -3.26 12.71
CA SER A 25 3.15 -2.40 13.89
C SER A 25 2.12 -2.97 14.86
N ASP A 26 2.27 -2.66 16.15
CA ASP A 26 1.34 -3.10 17.21
C ASP A 26 -0.10 -2.60 17.02
N HIS A 27 -0.29 -1.60 16.15
CA HIS A 27 -1.57 -0.97 15.85
C HIS A 27 -2.25 -1.59 14.62
N TRP A 28 -1.63 -2.60 13.99
CA TRP A 28 -2.12 -3.16 12.74
C TRP A 28 -3.51 -3.77 12.89
N ASP A 29 -3.76 -4.52 13.96
CA ASP A 29 -5.04 -5.21 14.14
C ASP A 29 -6.21 -4.22 14.19
N PHE A 30 -6.06 -3.13 14.94
CA PHE A 30 -7.04 -2.03 14.99
C PHE A 30 -7.28 -1.38 13.62
N ILE A 31 -6.20 -1.15 12.86
CA ILE A 31 -6.30 -0.56 11.52
C ILE A 31 -7.01 -1.54 10.58
N ALA A 32 -6.61 -2.81 10.58
CA ALA A 32 -7.10 -3.85 9.70
C ALA A 32 -8.61 -4.08 9.86
N GLU A 33 -9.11 -4.08 11.10
CA GLU A 33 -10.55 -4.20 11.41
C GLU A 33 -11.40 -3.06 10.82
N LYS A 34 -10.79 -1.89 10.58
CA LYS A 34 -11.47 -0.70 10.05
C LYS A 34 -11.27 -0.48 8.55
N LEU A 35 -10.49 -1.34 7.91
CA LEU A 35 -10.31 -1.37 6.47
C LEU A 35 -11.37 -2.28 5.84
N SER A 36 -11.87 -1.88 4.66
CA SER A 36 -12.75 -2.76 3.87
C SER A 36 -11.93 -3.88 3.22
N ASP A 37 -12.62 -4.96 2.82
CA ASP A 37 -12.01 -6.05 2.06
C ASP A 37 -11.30 -5.56 0.79
N ALA A 38 -11.84 -4.52 0.14
CA ALA A 38 -11.20 -3.89 -1.02
C ALA A 38 -9.85 -3.27 -0.67
N HIS A 39 -9.74 -2.57 0.47
CA HIS A 39 -8.45 -2.03 0.93
C HIS A 39 -7.46 -3.16 1.24
N LEU A 40 -7.90 -4.20 1.96
CA LEU A 40 -7.05 -5.35 2.30
C LEU A 40 -6.58 -6.10 1.03
N SER A 41 -7.45 -6.23 0.03
CA SER A 41 -7.12 -6.80 -1.27
C SER A 41 -6.04 -5.99 -2.00
N ILE A 42 -6.14 -4.66 -2.01
CA ILE A 42 -5.12 -3.77 -2.60
C ILE A 42 -3.78 -3.93 -1.89
N ILE A 43 -3.77 -3.94 -0.55
CA ILE A 43 -2.56 -4.16 0.25
C ILE A 43 -1.92 -5.50 -0.10
N SER A 44 -2.72 -6.57 -0.15
CA SER A 44 -2.24 -7.92 -0.48
C SER A 44 -1.62 -7.98 -1.88
N GLN A 45 -2.27 -7.39 -2.88
CA GLN A 45 -1.77 -7.36 -4.25
C GLN A 45 -0.43 -6.61 -4.37
N ILE A 46 -0.30 -5.47 -3.70
CA ILE A 46 0.94 -4.68 -3.67
C ILE A 46 2.06 -5.44 -2.95
N MET A 47 1.76 -6.08 -1.81
CA MET A 47 2.74 -6.78 -1.00
C MET A 47 3.23 -8.09 -1.63
N LYS A 48 2.42 -8.76 -2.44
CA LYS A 48 2.79 -9.99 -3.15
C LYS A 48 3.56 -9.76 -4.45
N ALA A 49 3.55 -8.54 -4.98
CA ALA A 49 4.20 -8.24 -6.24
C ALA A 49 5.68 -7.88 -6.05
N ASP A 50 6.56 -8.52 -6.82
CA ASP A 50 8.00 -8.21 -6.79
C ASP A 50 8.33 -6.91 -7.53
N GLU A 51 7.49 -6.54 -8.51
CA GLU A 51 7.70 -5.48 -9.47
C GLU A 51 6.39 -4.73 -9.77
N PRO A 52 6.46 -3.40 -10.07
CA PRO A 52 5.27 -2.59 -10.36
C PRO A 52 4.47 -3.11 -11.56
N LYS A 53 5.15 -3.66 -12.59
CA LYS A 53 4.51 -4.18 -13.80
C LYS A 53 3.60 -5.39 -13.56
N LYS A 54 3.78 -6.10 -12.42
CA LYS A 54 2.91 -7.21 -12.01
C LYS A 54 1.63 -6.73 -11.30
N VAL A 55 1.52 -5.43 -11.03
CA VAL A 55 0.35 -4.83 -10.38
C VAL A 55 -0.42 -4.01 -11.41
N ASN A 56 -1.74 -4.20 -11.44
CA ASN A 56 -2.61 -3.39 -12.28
C ASN A 56 -2.48 -1.90 -11.89
N TRP A 57 -2.40 -1.01 -12.88
CA TRP A 57 -2.25 0.44 -12.66
C TRP A 57 -3.34 1.03 -11.75
N LEU A 58 -4.57 0.48 -11.79
CA LEU A 58 -5.67 0.91 -10.94
C LEU A 58 -5.43 0.54 -9.47
N VAL A 59 -4.79 -0.61 -9.21
CA VAL A 59 -4.39 -1.02 -7.86
C VAL A 59 -3.30 -0.11 -7.31
N LEU A 60 -2.31 0.25 -8.13
CA LEU A 60 -1.27 1.23 -7.76
C LEU A 60 -1.88 2.60 -7.42
N ARG A 61 -2.81 3.08 -8.26
CA ARG A 61 -3.52 4.33 -7.99
C ARG A 61 -4.31 4.26 -6.69
N ASN A 62 -5.05 3.17 -6.48
CA ASN A 62 -5.87 3.01 -5.28
C ASN A 62 -5.04 2.76 -4.00
N ALA A 63 -3.80 2.29 -4.13
CA ALA A 63 -2.91 2.14 -2.98
C ALA A 63 -2.66 3.49 -2.27
N TYR A 64 -2.62 4.61 -2.98
CA TYR A 64 -2.50 5.93 -2.34
C TYR A 64 -3.74 6.29 -1.50
N TYR A 65 -4.95 5.96 -1.97
CA TYR A 65 -6.16 6.14 -1.15
C TYR A 65 -6.14 5.26 0.10
N VAL A 66 -5.64 4.02 -0.01
CA VAL A 66 -5.48 3.13 1.15
C VAL A 66 -4.44 3.69 2.14
N ILE A 67 -3.33 4.23 1.65
CA ILE A 67 -2.32 4.90 2.49
C ILE A 67 -2.96 6.04 3.28
N ASP A 68 -3.75 6.89 2.63
CA ASP A 68 -4.38 8.03 3.30
C ASP A 68 -5.42 7.57 4.32
N ARG A 69 -6.21 6.54 4.01
CA ARG A 69 -7.13 5.93 4.96
C ARG A 69 -6.42 5.40 6.21
N ILE A 70 -5.27 4.72 6.03
CA ILE A 70 -4.45 4.26 7.17
C ILE A 70 -3.96 5.45 8.00
N LYS A 71 -3.49 6.53 7.36
CA LYS A 71 -3.05 7.74 8.09
C LYS A 71 -4.19 8.39 8.88
N GLU A 72 -5.40 8.43 8.34
CA GLU A 72 -6.57 8.95 9.04
C GLU A 72 -6.90 8.14 10.29
N LEU A 73 -6.93 6.81 10.15
CA LEU A 73 -7.22 5.91 11.27
C LEU A 73 -6.23 6.07 12.42
N LYS A 74 -4.95 6.31 12.10
CA LYS A 74 -3.89 6.56 13.09
C LYS A 74 -3.95 7.92 13.78
N LYS A 75 -4.72 8.88 13.26
CA LYS A 75 -4.94 10.19 13.90
C LYS A 75 -6.14 10.18 14.84
N GLY A 76 -7.04 9.22 14.67
CA GLY A 76 -8.25 9.07 15.48
C GLY A 76 -8.10 8.12 16.67
N GLU A 77 -6.87 7.66 16.90
CA GLU A 77 -6.41 6.94 18.10
C GLU A 77 -5.71 7.92 19.03
#